data_AF-A0AAW8LPJ4-F1
#
_entry.id   AF-A0AAW8LPJ4-F1
#
_cell.length_a   1.000
_cell.length_b   1.000
_cell.length_c   1.000
_cell.angle_alpha   90.00
_cell.angle_beta   90.00
_cell.angle_gamma   90.00
#
_symmetry.space_group_name_H-M   'P 1'
#
loop_
_entity.id
_entity.type
_entity.pdbx_description
1 polymer ?
#
loop_
_entity_poly.entity_id
_entity_poly.type
_entity_poly.pdbx_seq_one_letter_code
_entity_poly.pdbx_strand_id
1 'polypeptide(L)'
;MATAANGMSARRRLFAVISASVPVLIFAQVLLAGLSLYYDGSLLSLHKGLGFLIAVPILSLMVLALRYDELRPNLARALVLLGLYCLQVALMSIGRETGNGFLQALHVPNAFVMGAFSDFAARQARSLR
;
A
#
# COMPACT_ATOMS: atom_id res chain seq x y z
N MET A 1 42.11 -3.28 -8.62
CA MET A 1 40.80 -3.94 -8.36
C MET A 1 40.05 -3.10 -7.34
N ALA A 2 39.18 -2.20 -7.81
CA ALA A 2 38.44 -1.31 -6.93
C ALA A 2 37.25 -2.07 -6.32
N THR A 3 37.21 -2.14 -5.00
CA THR A 3 36.12 -2.66 -4.20
C THR A 3 34.81 -1.98 -4.59
N ALA A 4 33.88 -2.75 -5.14
CA ALA A 4 32.52 -2.30 -5.41
C ALA A 4 31.91 -1.74 -4.12
N ALA A 5 31.57 -0.45 -4.12
CA ALA A 5 30.72 0.12 -3.10
C ALA A 5 29.33 -0.51 -3.25
N ASN A 6 29.10 -1.62 -2.53
CA ASN A 6 27.82 -2.35 -2.42
C ASN A 6 26.74 -1.53 -1.68
N GLY A 7 26.58 -0.25 -2.03
CA GLY A 7 25.57 0.63 -1.48
C GLY A 7 24.33 0.61 -2.35
N MET A 8 23.20 0.14 -1.82
CA MET A 8 21.89 0.38 -2.44
C MET A 8 21.71 1.87 -2.71
N SER A 9 21.31 2.24 -3.94
CA SER A 9 21.09 3.64 -4.30
C SER A 9 20.05 4.27 -3.36
N ALA A 10 20.21 5.57 -3.06
CA ALA A 10 19.29 6.29 -2.20
C ALA A 10 17.84 6.21 -2.71
N ARG A 11 17.66 6.14 -4.04
CA ARG A 11 16.33 6.04 -4.69
C ARG A 11 15.70 4.67 -4.47
N ARG A 12 16.46 3.59 -4.56
CA ARG A 12 15.99 2.23 -4.24
C ARG A 12 15.62 2.09 -2.77
N ARG A 13 16.44 2.67 -1.88
CA ARG A 13 16.12 2.73 -0.45
C ARG A 13 14.81 3.51 -0.21
N LEU A 14 14.66 4.68 -0.85
CA LEU A 14 13.44 5.49 -0.74
C LEU A 14 12.20 4.71 -1.24
N PHE A 15 12.27 4.09 -2.42
CA PHE A 15 11.19 3.25 -2.94
C PHE A 15 10.82 2.15 -1.93
N ALA A 16 11.82 1.46 -1.40
CA ALA A 16 11.59 0.38 -0.44
C ALA A 16 10.98 0.86 0.88
N VAL A 17 11.34 2.05 1.36
CA VAL A 17 10.76 2.66 2.56
C VAL A 17 9.30 3.04 2.33
N ILE A 18 8.99 3.70 1.21
CA ILE A 18 7.61 4.06 0.85
C ILE A 18 6.76 2.79 0.66
N SER A 19 7.31 1.76 0.02
CA SER A 19 6.61 0.49 -0.17
C SER A 19 6.37 -0.24 1.16
N ALA A 20 7.31 -0.16 2.09
CA ALA A 20 7.18 -0.74 3.43
C ALA A 20 6.24 0.06 4.35
N SER A 21 5.88 1.31 4.01
CA SER A 21 4.90 2.08 4.80
C SER A 21 3.47 1.60 4.58
N VAL A 22 3.14 1.02 3.42
CA VAL A 22 1.78 0.55 3.11
C VAL A 22 1.31 -0.55 4.08
N PRO A 23 2.08 -1.62 4.38
CA PRO A 23 1.71 -2.60 5.40
C PRO A 23 1.49 -1.98 6.79
N VAL A 24 2.32 -1.00 7.16
CA VAL A 24 2.18 -0.29 8.45
C VAL A 24 0.88 0.51 8.49
N LEU A 25 0.54 1.20 7.39
CA LEU A 25 -0.73 1.92 7.27
C LEU A 25 -1.92 0.96 7.30
N ILE A 26 -1.84 -0.20 6.65
CA ILE A 26 -2.88 -1.24 6.71
C ILE A 26 -3.05 -1.77 8.14
N PHE A 27 -1.95 -2.00 8.86
CA PHE A 27 -2.03 -2.38 10.28
C PHE A 27 -2.76 -1.31 11.11
N ALA A 28 -2.41 -0.03 10.92
CA ALA A 28 -3.10 1.07 11.57
C ALA A 28 -4.59 1.12 11.19
N GLN A 29 -4.95 0.85 9.94
CA GLN A 29 -6.35 0.76 9.50
C GLN A 29 -7.13 -0.32 10.26
N VAL A 30 -6.56 -1.52 10.38
CA VAL A 30 -7.19 -2.64 11.10
C VAL A 30 -7.35 -2.31 12.58
N LEU A 31 -6.32 -1.71 13.20
CA LEU A 31 -6.39 -1.27 14.59
C LEU A 31 -7.50 -0.21 14.80
N LEU A 32 -7.58 0.80 13.93
CA LEU A 32 -8.60 1.84 14.01
C LEU A 32 -10.02 1.29 13.83
N ALA A 33 -10.19 0.31 12.94
CA ALA A 33 -11.47 -0.38 12.77
C ALA A 33 -11.84 -1.19 14.03
N GLY A 34 -10.87 -1.89 14.64
CA GLY A 34 -11.10 -2.61 15.89
C GLY A 34 -11.45 -1.68 17.05
N LEU A 35 -10.67 -0.61 17.24
CA LEU A 35 -10.92 0.39 18.28
C LEU A 35 -12.26 1.11 18.09
N SER A 36 -12.72 1.32 16.85
CA SER A 36 -14.02 1.94 16.62
C SER A 36 -15.21 1.06 17.00
N LEU A 37 -15.02 -0.26 16.98
CA LEU A 37 -16.02 -1.23 17.41
C LEU A 37 -16.09 -1.37 18.94
N TYR A 38 -14.94 -1.31 19.62
CA TYR A 38 -14.84 -1.68 21.04
C TYR A 38 -14.55 -0.52 22.00
N TYR A 39 -14.10 0.63 21.51
CA TYR A 39 -13.65 1.75 22.35
C TYR A 39 -14.32 3.09 22.00
N ASP A 40 -14.17 3.57 20.76
CA ASP A 40 -14.72 4.87 20.34
C ASP A 40 -15.12 4.88 18.85
N GLY A 41 -16.43 4.91 18.59
CA GLY A 41 -16.99 4.95 17.24
C GLY A 41 -16.54 6.12 16.37
N SER A 42 -16.06 7.23 16.96
CA SER A 42 -15.53 8.37 16.22
C SER A 42 -14.29 8.00 15.38
N LEU A 43 -13.54 6.99 15.81
CA LEU A 43 -12.35 6.47 15.13
C LEU A 43 -12.67 5.87 13.75
N LEU A 44 -13.94 5.56 13.46
CA LEU A 44 -14.36 5.14 12.13
C LEU A 44 -14.14 6.24 11.08
N SER A 45 -14.31 7.51 11.45
CA SER A 45 -14.02 8.64 10.55
C SER A 45 -12.52 8.75 10.26
N LEU A 46 -11.68 8.53 11.28
CA LEU A 46 -10.23 8.50 11.13
C LEU A 46 -9.77 7.31 10.26
N HIS A 47 -10.34 6.12 10.47
CA HIS A 47 -10.13 4.94 9.62
C HIS A 47 -10.39 5.29 8.14
N LYS A 48 -11.57 5.84 7.83
CA LYS A 48 -11.93 6.26 6.46
C LYS A 48 -10.92 7.27 5.87
N GLY A 49 -10.60 8.32 6.62
CA GLY A 49 -9.66 9.37 6.18
C GLY A 49 -8.27 8.82 5.89
N LEU A 50 -7.72 8.03 6.82
CA LEU A 50 -6.42 7.38 6.65
C LEU A 50 -6.45 6.34 5.51
N GLY A 51 -7.61 5.72 5.23
CA GLY A 51 -7.78 4.80 4.12
C GLY A 51 -7.53 5.48 2.77
N PHE A 52 -8.02 6.70 2.59
CA PHE A 52 -7.73 7.52 1.41
C PHE A 52 -6.25 7.93 1.33
N LEU A 53 -5.61 8.20 2.48
CA LEU A 53 -4.19 8.58 2.52
C LEU A 53 -3.24 7.45 2.08
N ILE A 54 -3.68 6.19 2.06
CA ILE A 54 -2.88 5.07 1.50
C ILE A 54 -2.60 5.25 0.00
N ALA A 55 -3.41 6.02 -0.73
CA ALA A 55 -3.11 6.36 -2.12
C ALA A 55 -1.76 7.09 -2.27
N VAL A 56 -1.39 7.93 -1.30
CA VAL A 56 -0.20 8.78 -1.36
C VAL A 56 1.10 7.97 -1.54
N PRO A 57 1.43 6.99 -0.67
CA PRO A 57 2.62 6.16 -0.90
C PRO A 57 2.54 5.37 -2.20
N ILE A 58 1.37 4.84 -2.59
CA ILE A 58 1.22 4.05 -3.82
C ILE A 58 1.50 4.91 -5.07
N LEU A 59 0.92 6.11 -5.15
CA LEU A 59 1.16 7.05 -6.25
C LEU A 59 2.61 7.52 -6.25
N SER A 60 3.21 7.72 -5.09
CA SER A 60 4.63 8.07 -4.98
C SER A 60 5.54 6.99 -5.56
N LEU A 61 5.25 5.70 -5.33
CA LEU A 61 5.99 4.59 -5.95
C LEU A 61 5.88 4.61 -7.47
N MET A 62 4.68 4.87 -8.00
CA MET A 62 4.45 4.97 -9.44
C MET A 62 5.24 6.13 -10.06
N VAL A 63 5.19 7.31 -9.43
CA VAL A 63 5.96 8.49 -9.87
C VAL A 63 7.46 8.20 -9.84
N LEU A 64 7.96 7.58 -8.77
CA LEU A 64 9.37 7.20 -8.67
C LEU A 64 9.78 6.21 -9.77
N ALA A 65 8.96 5.19 -10.03
CA ALA A 65 9.22 4.19 -11.07
C ALA A 65 9.18 4.78 -12.49
N LEU A 66 8.33 5.77 -12.75
CA LEU A 66 8.27 6.46 -14.04
C LEU A 66 9.42 7.45 -14.23
N ARG A 67 9.84 8.11 -13.15
CA ARG A 67 10.84 9.19 -13.19
C ARG A 67 12.29 8.69 -13.27
N TYR A 68 12.58 7.53 -12.71
CA TYR A 68 13.96 7.02 -12.60
C TYR A 68 14.11 5.66 -13.28
N ASP A 69 15.00 5.58 -14.27
CA ASP A 69 15.25 4.35 -15.03
C ASP A 69 15.65 3.15 -14.16
N GLU A 70 16.44 3.40 -13.10
CA GLU A 70 16.81 2.35 -12.14
C GLU A 70 15.62 1.77 -11.36
N LEU A 71 14.48 2.47 -11.34
CA LEU A 71 13.25 2.05 -10.67
C LEU A 71 12.15 1.59 -11.65
N ARG A 72 12.29 1.81 -12.97
CA ARG A 72 11.32 1.36 -14.00
C ARG A 72 10.92 -0.12 -13.88
N PRO A 73 11.82 -1.06 -13.54
CA PRO A 73 11.43 -2.46 -13.32
C PRO A 73 10.41 -2.68 -12.19
N ASN A 74 10.16 -1.68 -11.34
CA ASN A 74 9.15 -1.71 -10.29
C ASN A 74 7.80 -1.09 -10.71
N LEU A 75 7.68 -0.53 -11.91
CA LEU A 75 6.44 0.11 -12.37
C LEU A 75 5.27 -0.87 -12.36
N ALA A 76 5.45 -2.09 -12.85
CA ALA A 76 4.41 -3.12 -12.82
C ALA A 76 3.93 -3.41 -11.38
N ARG A 77 4.85 -3.41 -10.40
CA ARG A 77 4.50 -3.61 -8.98
C ARG A 77 3.70 -2.43 -8.44
N ALA A 78 4.10 -1.20 -8.76
CA ALA A 78 3.36 0.00 -8.37
C ALA A 78 1.95 0.02 -8.99
N LEU A 79 1.81 -0.41 -10.26
CA LEU A 79 0.51 -0.53 -10.94
C LEU A 79 -0.38 -1.61 -10.32
N VAL A 80 0.18 -2.75 -9.94
CA VAL A 80 -0.58 -3.79 -9.20
C VAL A 80 -1.07 -3.24 -7.86
N LEU A 81 -0.22 -2.53 -7.10
CA LEU A 81 -0.64 -1.89 -5.84
C LEU A 81 -1.75 -0.86 -6.07
N LEU A 82 -1.65 -0.05 -7.14
CA LEU A 82 -2.70 0.89 -7.50
C LEU A 82 -4.01 0.16 -7.86
N GLY A 83 -3.93 -0.92 -8.65
CA GLY A 83 -5.09 -1.74 -8.99
C GLY A 83 -5.76 -2.33 -7.75
N LEU A 84 -4.98 -2.89 -6.82
CA LEU A 84 -5.48 -3.42 -5.56
C LEU A 84 -6.09 -2.32 -4.67
N TYR A 85 -5.53 -1.12 -4.66
CA TYR A 85 -6.10 0.03 -3.96
C TYR A 85 -7.43 0.50 -4.59
N CYS A 86 -7.50 0.58 -5.92
CA CYS A 86 -8.74 0.89 -6.61
C CYS A 86 -9.82 -0.18 -6.33
N LEU A 87 -9.42 -1.46 -6.31
CA LEU A 87 -10.30 -2.56 -5.92
C LEU A 87 -10.77 -2.40 -4.46
N GLN A 88 -9.89 -2.01 -3.53
CA GLN A 88 -10.24 -1.73 -2.13
C GLN A 88 -11.37 -0.71 -2.02
N VAL A 89 -11.23 0.41 -2.75
CA VAL A 89 -12.23 1.48 -2.77
C VAL A 89 -13.52 0.99 -3.44
N ALA A 90 -13.43 0.28 -4.56
CA ALA A 90 -14.59 -0.25 -5.28
C ALA A 90 -15.41 -1.22 -4.44
N LEU A 91 -14.75 -2.18 -3.76
CA LEU A 91 -15.41 -3.15 -2.87
C LEU A 91 -16.24 -2.45 -1.79
N MET A 92 -15.66 -1.43 -1.15
CA MET A 92 -16.34 -0.69 -0.09
C MET A 92 -17.45 0.22 -0.63
N SER A 93 -17.19 1.00 -1.68
CA SER A 93 -18.15 1.95 -2.24
C SER A 93 -19.34 1.23 -2.88
N ILE A 94 -19.09 0.26 -3.76
CA ILE A 94 -20.16 -0.52 -4.41
C ILE A 94 -20.91 -1.33 -3.37
N GLY A 95 -20.21 -1.99 -2.43
CA GLY A 95 -20.85 -2.75 -1.37
C GLY A 95 -21.74 -1.89 -0.47
N ARG A 96 -21.38 -0.62 -0.23
CA ARG A 96 -22.21 0.33 0.51
C ARG A 96 -23.42 0.80 -0.29
N GLU A 97 -23.22 1.16 -1.56
CA GLU A 97 -24.30 1.65 -2.45
C GLU A 97 -25.35 0.58 -2.74
N THR A 98 -24.93 -0.68 -2.84
CA THR A 98 -25.82 -1.83 -3.10
C THR A 98 -26.35 -2.49 -1.83
N GLY A 99 -25.93 -2.06 -0.63
CA GLY A 99 -26.25 -2.74 0.63
C GLY A 99 -25.66 -4.15 0.77
N ASN A 100 -24.70 -4.52 -0.08
CA ASN A 100 -24.08 -5.85 -0.09
C ASN A 100 -22.93 -5.93 0.93
N GLY A 101 -23.24 -6.45 2.12
CA GLY A 101 -22.25 -6.64 3.20
C GLY A 101 -21.13 -7.63 2.86
N PHE A 102 -21.36 -8.59 1.95
CA PHE A 102 -20.32 -9.52 1.50
C PHE A 102 -19.26 -8.80 0.66
N LEU A 103 -19.68 -7.96 -0.30
CA LEU A 103 -18.76 -7.13 -1.08
C LEU A 103 -17.96 -6.18 -0.18
N GLN A 104 -18.61 -5.58 0.82
CA GLN A 104 -17.91 -4.78 1.80
C GLN A 104 -16.88 -5.66 2.53
N ALA A 105 -17.23 -6.82 3.06
CA ALA A 105 -16.32 -7.68 3.81
C ALA A 105 -15.06 -8.09 3.03
N LEU A 106 -15.13 -8.20 1.70
CA LEU A 106 -13.97 -8.51 0.84
C LEU A 106 -12.87 -7.43 0.88
N HIS A 107 -13.16 -6.21 1.33
CA HIS A 107 -12.11 -5.18 1.50
C HIS A 107 -11.05 -5.60 2.52
N VAL A 108 -11.41 -6.41 3.53
CA VAL A 108 -10.47 -6.87 4.56
C VAL A 108 -9.39 -7.81 3.97
N PRO A 109 -9.73 -8.93 3.31
CA PRO A 109 -8.72 -9.79 2.67
C PRO A 109 -7.93 -9.04 1.59
N ASN A 110 -8.55 -8.14 0.82
CA ASN A 110 -7.81 -7.33 -0.16
C ASN A 110 -6.76 -6.43 0.49
N ALA A 111 -7.05 -5.82 1.66
CA ALA A 111 -6.07 -5.07 2.42
C ALA A 111 -4.85 -5.93 2.82
N PHE A 112 -5.06 -7.18 3.25
CA PHE A 112 -3.96 -8.09 3.55
C PHE A 112 -3.12 -8.43 2.31
N VAL A 113 -3.76 -8.67 1.15
CA VAL A 113 -3.06 -8.88 -0.12
C VAL A 113 -2.22 -7.66 -0.49
N MET A 114 -2.78 -6.46 -0.37
CA MET A 114 -2.05 -5.19 -0.58
C MET A 114 -0.82 -5.09 0.32
N GLY A 115 -0.97 -5.38 1.62
CA GLY A 115 0.13 -5.35 2.58
C GLY A 115 1.24 -6.33 2.20
N ALA A 116 0.90 -7.59 1.98
CA ALA A 116 1.86 -8.61 1.59
C ALA A 116 2.57 -8.28 0.27
N PHE A 117 1.83 -7.80 -0.73
CA PHE A 117 2.39 -7.44 -2.03
C PHE A 117 3.30 -6.21 -1.94
N SER A 118 2.95 -5.22 -1.10
CA SER A 118 3.77 -4.03 -0.92
C SER A 118 5.07 -4.32 -0.17
N ASP A 119 5.04 -5.23 0.80
CA ASP A 119 6.24 -5.73 1.47
C ASP A 119 7.13 -6.55 0.52
N PHE A 120 6.53 -7.39 -0.34
CA PHE A 120 7.23 -8.04 -1.44
C PHE A 120 7.91 -7.01 -2.39
N ALA A 121 7.19 -5.97 -2.81
CA ALA A 121 7.74 -4.92 -3.66
C ALA A 121 8.90 -4.17 -2.98
N ALA A 122 8.80 -3.93 -1.67
CA ALA A 122 9.87 -3.33 -0.88
C ALA A 122 11.14 -4.19 -0.87
N ARG A 123 11.00 -5.51 -0.69
CA ARG A 123 12.13 -6.46 -0.77
C ARG A 123 12.75 -6.50 -2.16
N GLN A 124 11.94 -6.54 -3.21
CA GLN A 124 12.44 -6.56 -4.59
C GLN A 124 13.22 -5.30 -4.96
N ALA A 125 12.77 -4.13 -4.50
CA ALA A 125 13.51 -2.89 -4.71
C ALA A 125 14.91 -2.89 -4.07
N ARG A 126 15.09 -3.65 -2.98
CA ARG A 126 16.38 -3.83 -2.28
C ARG A 126 17.25 -4.90 -2.93
N SER A 127 16.67 -5.93 -3.55
CA SER A 127 17.38 -7.14 -4.03
C SER A 127 17.80 -7.11 -5.49
N LEU A 128 17.20 -6.25 -6.32
CA LEU A 128 17.53 -6.13 -7.75
C LEU A 128 19.00 -5.68 -7.94
N ARG A 129 19.90 -6.64 -8.11
CA ARG A 129 21.21 -6.48 -8.76
C ARG A 129 21.00 -6.37 -10.26
#